data_AF-Q72DT7-F1
#
_entry.id   AF-Q72DT7-F1
#
_cell.length_a   1.000
_cell.length_b   1.000
_cell.length_c   1.000
_cell.angle_alpha   90.00
_cell.angle_beta   90.00
_cell.angle_gamma   90.00
#
_symmetry.space_group_name_H-M   'P 1'
#
loop_
_entity.id
_entity.type
_entity.pdbx_description
1 polymer ?
#
loop_
_entity_poly.entity_id
_entity_poly.type
_entity_poly.pdbx_seq_one_letter_code
_entity_poly.pdbx_strand_id
1 'polypeptide(L)' 'MPDDIPTLEAQIGEIEQAKADCEAALRRLTEAEDHAKGVFFAQEIHEARQLRLQLEVQKELRRVRINRIRLNVSPF' A
#
# COMPACT_ATOMS: atom_id res chain seq x y z
N MET A 1 -9.41 6.71 -12.29
CA MET A 1 -8.00 6.27 -12.43
C MET A 1 -7.46 6.81 -13.74
N PRO A 2 -6.18 7.19 -13.83
CA PRO A 2 -5.54 7.63 -15.08
C PRO A 2 -5.58 6.56 -16.18
N ASP A 3 -5.37 7.01 -17.42
CA ASP A 3 -5.46 6.18 -18.64
C ASP A 3 -4.12 6.06 -19.40
N ASP A 4 -3.05 6.54 -18.79
CA ASP A 4 -1.69 6.38 -19.29
C ASP A 4 -0.86 5.48 -18.36
N ILE A 5 -0.07 4.60 -18.97
CA ILE A 5 0.76 3.62 -18.27
C ILE A 5 1.82 4.31 -17.37
N PRO A 6 2.55 5.36 -17.82
CA PRO A 6 3.59 5.97 -17.00
C PRO A 6 3.07 6.56 -15.69
N THR A 7 1.92 7.25 -15.70
CA THR A 7 1.31 7.78 -14.48
C THR A 7 0.85 6.66 -13.56
N LEU A 8 0.27 5.59 -14.10
CA LEU A 8 -0.13 4.43 -13.30
C LEU A 8 1.08 3.74 -12.66
N GLU A 9 2.21 3.64 -13.36
CA GLU A 9 3.47 3.09 -12.84
C GLU A 9 4.07 3.99 -11.75
N ALA A 10 4.08 5.31 -11.94
CA ALA A 10 4.50 6.26 -10.91
C ALA A 10 3.66 6.14 -9.63
N GLN A 11 2.32 6.07 -9.78
CA GLN A 11 1.42 5.86 -8.65
C GLN A 11 1.63 4.52 -7.95
N ILE A 12 1.99 3.46 -8.68
CA ILE A 12 2.36 2.18 -8.07
C ILE A 12 3.62 2.36 -7.21
N GLY A 13 4.62 3.10 -7.69
CA GLY A 13 5.83 3.41 -6.91
C GLY A 13 5.53 4.19 -5.62
N GLU A 14 4.68 5.22 -5.70
CA GLU A 14 4.22 5.97 -4.51
C GLU A 14 3.49 5.06 -3.50
N ILE A 15 2.63 4.18 -3.99
CA ILE A 15 1.91 3.22 -3.15
C ILE A 15 2.88 2.21 -2.50
N GLU A 16 3.90 1.75 -3.22
CA GLU A 16 4.93 0.86 -2.67
C GLU A 16 5.71 1.53 -1.54
N GLN A 17 6.09 2.81 -1.71
CA GLN A 17 6.74 3.57 -0.64
C GLN A 17 5.82 3.74 0.57
N ALA A 18 4.56 4.13 0.36
CA ALA A 18 3.59 4.28 1.46
C ALA A 18 3.34 2.97 2.22
N LYS A 19 3.39 1.82 1.52
CA LYS A 19 3.31 0.51 2.16
C LYS A 19 4.54 0.21 3.03
N ALA A 20 5.74 0.52 2.54
CA ALA A 20 6.96 0.38 3.32
C ALA A 20 6.93 1.25 4.59
N ASP A 21 6.37 2.46 4.49
CA ASP A 21 6.20 3.35 5.63
C ASP A 21 5.21 2.77 6.67
N CYS A 22 4.12 2.15 6.22
CA CYS A 22 3.19 1.43 7.11
C CYS A 22 3.89 0.27 7.83
N GLU A 23 4.72 -0.50 7.12
CA GLU A 23 5.48 -1.62 7.72
C GLU A 23 6.52 -1.12 8.74
N ALA A 24 7.19 -0.01 8.44
CA ALA A 24 8.10 0.64 9.38
C ALA A 24 7.35 1.19 10.62
N ALA A 25 6.14 1.74 10.45
CA ALA A 25 5.29 2.16 11.56
C ALA A 25 4.87 0.97 12.43
N LEU A 26 4.43 -0.13 11.82
CA LEU A 26 4.06 -1.35 12.54
C LEU A 26 5.21 -1.89 13.39
N ARG A 27 6.41 -1.93 12.82
CA ARG A 27 7.60 -2.38 13.54
C ARG A 27 7.91 -1.48 14.73
N ARG A 28 7.94 -0.15 14.52
CA ARG A 28 8.19 0.82 15.58
C ARG A 28 7.17 0.74 16.71
N LEU A 29 5.88 0.65 16.38
CA LEU A 29 4.81 0.57 17.38
C LEU A 29 4.91 -0.73 18.19
N THR A 30 5.17 -1.85 17.53
CA THR A 30 5.34 -3.14 18.20
C THR A 30 6.57 -3.16 19.12
N GLU A 31 7.69 -2.59 18.67
CA GLU A 31 8.92 -2.48 19.48
C GLU A 31 8.77 -1.50 20.65
N ALA A 32 7.87 -0.52 20.55
CA ALA A 32 7.60 0.45 21.60
C ALA A 32 6.60 -0.05 22.66
N GLU A 33 5.89 -1.16 22.44
CA GLU A 33 4.99 -1.72 23.44
C GLU A 33 5.78 -2.21 24.66
N ASP A 34 5.32 -1.83 25.85
CA ASP A 34 5.84 -2.31 27.13
C ASP A 34 4.67 -2.87 27.93
N HIS A 35 4.41 -4.17 27.73
CA HIS A 35 3.27 -4.86 28.34
C HIS A 35 3.37 -4.89 29.87
N ALA A 36 4.58 -4.87 30.44
CA ALA A 36 4.80 -4.83 31.88
C ALA A 36 4.41 -3.49 32.49
N LYS A 37 4.51 -2.40 31.72
CA LYS A 37 4.06 -1.05 32.11
C LYS A 37 2.68 -0.67 31.58
N GLY A 38 2.00 -1.60 30.89
CA GLY A 38 0.69 -1.37 30.31
C GLY A 38 0.68 -0.43 29.10
N VAL A 39 1.82 -0.28 28.40
CA VAL A 39 1.93 0.52 27.18
C VAL A 39 1.60 -0.37 25.98
N PHE A 40 0.51 -0.06 25.28
CA PHE A 40 0.01 -0.78 24.12
C PHE A 40 -0.33 0.19 22.99
N PHE A 41 -0.11 -0.23 21.75
CA PHE A 41 -0.42 0.55 20.55
C PHE A 41 -1.35 -0.23 19.61
N ALA A 42 -2.28 -1.00 20.19
CA ALA A 42 -3.13 -1.93 19.44
C ALA A 42 -3.96 -1.24 18.35
N GLN A 43 -4.46 -0.03 18.62
CA GLN A 43 -5.25 0.74 17.66
C GLN A 43 -4.40 1.21 16.49
N GLU A 44 -3.24 1.79 16.76
CA GLU A 44 -2.31 2.31 15.76
C GLU A 44 -1.72 1.17 14.91
N ILE A 45 -1.43 0.03 15.53
CA ILE A 45 -1.02 -1.20 14.82
C ILE A 45 -2.15 -1.70 13.92
N HIS A 46 -3.40 -1.68 14.40
CA HIS A 46 -4.54 -2.08 13.58
C HIS A 46 -4.74 -1.12 12.39
N GLU A 47 -4.68 0.19 12.61
CA GLU A 47 -4.81 1.21 11.58
C GLU A 47 -3.71 1.09 10.51
N ALA A 48 -2.45 0.93 10.91
CA ALA A 48 -1.35 0.75 9.97
C ALA A 48 -1.50 -0.54 9.15
N ARG A 49 -2.05 -1.62 9.73
CA ARG A 49 -2.40 -2.84 8.97
C ARG A 49 -3.52 -2.59 7.97
N GLN A 50 -4.59 -1.92 8.39
CA GLN A 50 -5.73 -1.59 7.52
C GLN A 50 -5.30 -0.72 6.34
N LEU A 51 -4.51 0.32 6.60
CA LEU A 51 -3.98 1.20 5.56
C LEU A 51 -3.12 0.43 4.56
N ARG A 52 -2.22 -0.44 5.04
CA ARG A 52 -1.40 -1.30 4.16
C ARG A 52 -2.25 -2.21 3.26
N LEU A 53 -3.34 -2.77 3.79
CA LEU A 53 -4.30 -3.58 3.03
C LEU A 53 -5.03 -2.75 1.96
N GLN A 54 -5.50 -1.54 2.31
CA GLN A 54 -6.12 -0.62 1.36
C GLN A 54 -5.15 -0.24 0.23
N LEU A 55 -3.90 0.06 0.57
CA LEU A 55 -2.85 0.37 -0.40
C LEU A 55 -2.58 -0.79 -1.36
N GLU A 56 -2.60 -2.04 -0.88
CA GLU A 56 -2.44 -3.21 -1.76
C GLU A 56 -3.57 -3.31 -2.80
N VAL A 57 -4.81 -3.11 -2.37
CA VAL A 57 -5.96 -3.08 -3.29
C VAL A 57 -5.80 -1.96 -4.33
N GLN A 58 -5.39 -0.77 -3.88
CA GLN A 58 -5.14 0.36 -4.77
C GLN A 58 -4.05 0.07 -5.81
N LYS A 59 -2.97 -0.59 -5.42
CA LYS A 59 -1.91 -1.05 -6.33
C LYS A 59 -2.45 -2.02 -7.37
N GLU A 60 -3.22 -3.02 -6.94
CA GLU A 60 -3.74 -4.05 -7.85
C GLU A 60 -4.72 -3.47 -8.87
N LEU A 61 -5.57 -2.53 -8.45
CA LEU A 61 -6.46 -1.81 -9.36
C LEU A 61 -5.70 -1.08 -10.49
N ARG A 62 -4.53 -0.51 -10.18
CA ARG A 62 -3.66 0.16 -11.17
C ARG A 62 -2.98 -0.85 -12.10
N ARG A 63 -2.52 -1.98 -11.57
CA ARG A 63 -1.98 -3.09 -12.38
C ARG A 63 -3.00 -3.62 -13.38
N VAL A 64 -4.23 -3.88 -12.94
CA VAL A 64 -5.33 -4.30 -13.82
C VAL A 64 -5.61 -3.24 -14.89
N ARG A 65 -5.57 -1.94 -14.54
CA ARG A 65 -5.74 -0.86 -15.52
C ARG A 65 -4.64 -0.86 -16.58
N ILE A 66 -3.37 -0.98 -16.18
CA ILE A 66 -2.22 -1.08 -17.10
C ILE A 66 -2.40 -2.27 -18.05
N ASN A 67 -2.75 -3.45 -17.52
CA ASN A 67 -2.96 -4.65 -18.33
C ASN A 67 -4.06 -4.44 -19.37
N ARG A 68 -5.16 -3.77 -18.99
CA ARG A 68 -6.25 -3.44 -19.91
C ARG A 68 -5.81 -2.45 -21.01
N ILE A 69 -5.01 -1.44 -20.67
CA ILE A 69 -4.47 -0.50 -21.66
C ILE A 69 -3.59 -1.25 -22.66
N ARG A 70 -2.68 -2.12 -22.18
CA ARG A 70 -1.80 -2.91 -23.05
C ARG A 70 -2.58 -3.82 -24.01
N LEU A 71 -3.62 -4.50 -23.52
CA LEU A 71 -4.50 -5.32 -24.35
C LEU A 71 -5.24 -4.52 -25.44
N ASN A 72 -5.63 -3.29 -25.14
CA ASN A 72 -6.33 -2.43 -26.12
C ASN A 72 -5.39 -1.86 -27.20
N VAL A 73 -4.09 -1.70 -26.90
CA VAL A 73 -3.09 -1.11 -27.82
C VAL A 73 -2.47 -2.15 -28.76
N SER A 74 -2.43 -3.43 -28.37
CA SER A 74 -2.09 -4.54 -29.26
C SER A 74 -3.35 -5.35 -29.62
N PRO A 75 -4.17 -4.90 -30.59
CA PRO A 75 -5.03 -5.83 -31.29
C PRO A 75 -4.12 -6.77 -32.09
N PHE A 76 -4.46 -8.05 -32.10
CA PHE A 76 -3.75 -9.14 -32.77
C PHE A 76 -3.16 -8.78 -34.14
#